data_AF-A0A0R2X5V6-F1
#
_entry.id   AF-A0A0R2X5V6-F1
#
_cell.length_a   1.000
_cell.length_b   1.000
_cell.length_c   1.000
_cell.angle_alpha   90.00
_cell.angle_beta   90.00
_cell.angle_gamma   90.00
#
_symmetry.space_group_name_H-M   'P 1'
#
loop_
_entity.id
_entity.type
_entity.pdbx_description
1 polymer ?
#
loop_
_entity_poly.entity_id
_entity_poly.type
_entity_poly.pdbx_seq_one_letter_code
_entity_poly.pdbx_strand_id
1 'polypeptide(L)'
;MTTDSKWGKETLRQMLLIRNFEETADKLTLRGKVPGGMHNSSGQEAVAVGVMSALDPKDVIATTHRSHHHTIAKGMPVNIVMAELFTKATGCSGGRGASMHLADVENGHFGGNGIVGAGVGIAMGAALGIKQMGHKKVAVGFVGDGGVNTGRTWEAVNMAVIYKLPLIIIVDNNQYAVETFVERVTGGNDIAKRGAGFGLPSFTIDGQDVEEVHKHTSEARNRALAGEGPTFINALTYRYYGHNVGEKGQYRTQEEIADWRSHRDPIDRFSAKLISEGALTQADYEAMINSVAKEIEEAVDFAEKSPLPDVSTILDGVDSGLLGARK
;
A
#
# COMPACT_ATOMS: atom_id res chain seq x y z
N MET A 1 5.35 23.14 12.24
CA MET A 1 4.49 23.50 11.09
C MET A 1 3.09 23.18 11.53
N THR A 2 2.19 24.16 11.60
CA THR A 2 0.75 23.86 11.74
C THR A 2 0.37 22.99 10.56
N THR A 3 0.05 21.73 10.84
CA THR A 3 -0.59 20.81 9.92
C THR A 3 -1.67 21.59 9.18
N ASP A 4 -1.59 21.74 7.85
CA ASP A 4 -2.66 22.38 7.09
C ASP A 4 -3.94 21.65 7.47
N SER A 5 -4.88 22.36 8.11
CA SER A 5 -6.06 21.73 8.73
C SER A 5 -6.87 20.94 7.72
N LYS A 6 -6.78 21.29 6.43
CA LYS A 6 -7.38 20.52 5.34
C LYS A 6 -6.61 19.23 5.08
N TRP A 7 -5.29 19.30 4.92
CA TRP A 7 -4.44 18.13 4.68
C TRP A 7 -4.54 17.11 5.82
N GLY A 8 -4.50 17.59 7.07
CA GLY A 8 -4.61 16.74 8.25
C GLY A 8 -5.95 15.99 8.30
N LYS A 9 -7.07 16.70 8.04
CA LYS A 9 -8.40 16.08 8.01
C LYS A 9 -8.54 15.04 6.89
N GLU A 10 -8.07 15.34 5.68
CA GLU A 10 -8.12 14.38 4.56
C GLU A 10 -7.25 13.15 4.85
N THR A 11 -6.04 13.36 5.35
CA THR A 11 -5.11 12.28 5.72
C THR A 11 -5.72 11.37 6.79
N LEU A 12 -6.32 11.94 7.84
CA LEU A 12 -7.01 11.16 8.87
C LEU A 12 -8.20 10.39 8.30
N ARG A 13 -9.02 11.05 7.46
CA ARG A 13 -10.16 10.41 6.81
C ARG A 13 -9.73 9.22 5.96
N GLN A 14 -8.65 9.34 5.19
CA GLN A 14 -8.13 8.25 4.37
C GLN A 14 -7.66 7.07 5.22
N MET A 15 -6.96 7.32 6.34
CA MET A 15 -6.56 6.24 7.25
C MET A 15 -7.79 5.53 7.87
N LEU A 16 -8.80 6.30 8.30
CA LEU A 16 -10.07 5.74 8.78
C LEU A 16 -10.78 4.90 7.71
N LEU A 17 -10.82 5.39 6.48
CA LEU A 17 -11.44 4.70 5.34
C LEU A 17 -10.79 3.34 5.10
N ILE A 18 -9.45 3.31 5.08
CA ILE A 18 -8.67 2.08 4.93
C ILE A 18 -8.94 1.12 6.11
N ARG A 19 -8.85 1.59 7.37
CA ARG A 19 -9.09 0.75 8.55
C ARG A 19 -10.49 0.13 8.53
N ASN A 20 -11.51 0.92 8.24
CA ASN A 20 -12.90 0.45 8.21
C ASN A 20 -13.14 -0.53 7.04
N PHE A 21 -12.57 -0.24 5.86
CA PHE A 21 -12.59 -1.16 4.72
C PHE A 21 -11.96 -2.51 5.09
N GLU A 22 -10.76 -2.50 5.65
CA GLU A 22 -9.98 -3.69 5.99
C GLU A 22 -10.68 -4.55 7.04
N GLU A 23 -11.18 -3.95 8.12
CA GLU A 23 -11.90 -4.68 9.18
C GLU A 23 -13.25 -5.21 8.72
N THR A 24 -13.92 -4.51 7.80
CA THR A 24 -15.17 -4.98 7.20
C THR A 24 -14.93 -6.12 6.23
N ALA A 25 -13.93 -6.00 5.36
CA ALA A 25 -13.53 -7.04 4.41
C ALA A 25 -13.00 -8.30 5.12
N ASP A 26 -12.30 -8.17 6.25
CA ASP A 26 -11.89 -9.31 7.09
C ASP A 26 -13.11 -10.13 7.58
N LYS A 27 -14.11 -9.45 8.16
CA LYS A 27 -15.37 -10.08 8.61
C LYS A 27 -16.12 -10.73 7.46
N LEU A 28 -16.15 -10.10 6.28
CA LEU A 28 -16.80 -10.63 5.08
C LEU A 28 -16.06 -11.86 4.53
N THR A 29 -14.74 -11.87 4.59
CA THR A 29 -13.90 -13.02 4.22
C THR A 29 -14.21 -14.22 5.13
N LEU A 30 -14.28 -14.01 6.45
CA LEU A 30 -14.66 -15.06 7.41
C LEU A 30 -16.08 -15.60 7.19
N ARG A 31 -16.97 -14.80 6.57
CA ARG A 31 -18.33 -15.20 6.16
C ARG A 31 -18.38 -15.82 4.76
N GLY A 32 -17.24 -16.00 4.08
CA GLY A 32 -17.13 -16.59 2.75
C GLY A 32 -17.57 -15.69 1.60
N LYS A 33 -17.68 -14.37 1.82
CA LYS A 33 -18.09 -13.40 0.78
C LYS A 33 -16.94 -12.96 -0.13
N VAL A 34 -15.71 -12.98 0.38
CA VAL A 34 -14.48 -12.68 -0.38
C VAL A 34 -13.81 -14.02 -0.69
N PRO A 35 -13.78 -14.48 -1.95
CA PRO A 35 -13.13 -15.72 -2.32
C PRO A 35 -11.60 -15.63 -2.23
N GLY A 36 -10.97 -16.74 -1.88
CA GLY A 36 -9.51 -16.85 -1.85
C GLY A 36 -8.87 -16.22 -0.60
N GLY A 37 -7.56 -15.93 -0.70
CA GLY A 37 -6.80 -15.35 0.40
C GLY A 37 -6.89 -13.82 0.44
N MET A 38 -7.28 -13.27 1.58
CA MET A 38 -7.22 -11.84 1.86
C MET A 38 -6.08 -11.54 2.83
N HIS A 39 -5.33 -10.47 2.57
CA HIS A 39 -4.21 -10.02 3.40
C HIS A 39 -4.55 -8.65 4.01
N ASN A 40 -5.02 -8.66 5.24
CA ASN A 40 -5.52 -7.45 5.92
C ASN A 40 -4.39 -6.46 6.26
N SER A 41 -4.57 -5.18 5.91
CA SER A 41 -3.53 -4.15 6.08
C SER A 41 -3.65 -3.31 7.35
N SER A 42 -4.58 -3.62 8.25
CA SER A 42 -4.81 -2.82 9.46
C SER A 42 -3.53 -2.67 10.29
N GLY A 43 -3.24 -1.43 10.67
CA GLY A 43 -2.03 -1.01 11.37
C GLY A 43 -0.94 -0.44 10.47
N GLN A 44 -1.10 -0.45 9.15
CA GLN A 44 -0.15 0.05 8.14
C GLN A 44 -0.67 1.28 7.37
N GLU A 45 -1.75 1.92 7.85
CA GLU A 45 -2.44 2.99 7.13
C GLU A 45 -1.57 4.22 6.90
N ALA A 46 -0.81 4.62 7.91
CA ALA A 46 0.06 5.79 7.85
C ALA A 46 1.13 5.67 6.76
N VAL A 47 1.64 4.46 6.49
CA VAL A 47 2.62 4.26 5.42
C VAL A 47 1.98 4.52 4.06
N ALA A 48 0.84 3.88 3.75
CA ALA A 48 0.17 4.10 2.46
C ALA A 48 -0.30 5.55 2.27
N VAL A 49 -0.98 6.13 3.27
CA VAL A 49 -1.52 7.49 3.15
C VAL A 49 -0.40 8.53 3.15
N GLY A 50 0.61 8.36 4.00
CA GLY A 50 1.77 9.25 4.07
C GLY A 50 2.53 9.25 2.74
N VAL A 51 2.79 8.08 2.15
CA VAL A 51 3.45 7.99 0.84
C VAL A 51 2.58 8.65 -0.24
N MET A 52 1.30 8.26 -0.36
CA MET A 52 0.43 8.71 -1.44
C MET A 52 0.15 10.21 -1.37
N SER A 53 0.05 10.79 -0.17
CA SER A 53 -0.13 12.24 0.01
C SER A 53 1.07 13.08 -0.43
N ALA A 54 2.24 12.46 -0.64
CA ALA A 54 3.45 13.11 -1.14
C ALA A 54 3.63 12.95 -2.66
N LEU A 55 2.79 12.16 -3.34
CA LEU A 55 2.90 11.86 -4.77
C LEU A 55 1.95 12.73 -5.62
N ASP A 56 2.30 12.93 -6.89
CA ASP A 56 1.33 13.38 -7.87
C ASP A 56 0.40 12.22 -8.27
N PRO A 57 -0.87 12.48 -8.63
CA PRO A 57 -1.82 11.43 -9.01
C PRO A 57 -1.31 10.50 -10.12
N LYS A 58 -0.46 11.01 -11.03
CA LYS A 58 0.11 10.24 -12.15
C LYS A 58 1.50 9.63 -11.87
N ASP A 59 2.06 9.79 -10.67
CA ASP A 59 3.25 9.05 -10.26
C ASP A 59 2.90 7.56 -10.14
N VAL A 60 3.86 6.70 -10.50
CA VAL A 60 3.62 5.25 -10.59
C VAL A 60 3.80 4.61 -9.22
N ILE A 61 2.95 3.65 -8.86
CA ILE A 61 3.13 2.74 -7.73
C ILE A 61 3.05 1.29 -8.20
N ALA A 62 3.90 0.43 -7.65
CA ALA A 62 3.78 -1.01 -7.74
C ALA A 62 3.81 -1.60 -6.33
N THR A 63 2.75 -2.32 -5.97
CA THR A 63 2.47 -2.68 -4.57
C THR A 63 2.69 -4.16 -4.31
N THR A 64 2.57 -4.56 -3.03
CA THR A 64 2.68 -5.96 -2.60
C THR A 64 1.33 -6.69 -2.77
N HIS A 65 1.24 -7.94 -2.30
CA HIS A 65 -0.04 -8.67 -2.22
C HIS A 65 -0.97 -8.12 -1.14
N ARG A 66 -0.44 -7.35 -0.19
CA ARG A 66 -1.18 -6.59 0.82
C ARG A 66 -1.42 -5.20 0.26
N SER A 67 -2.28 -5.09 -0.73
CA SER A 67 -2.37 -3.89 -1.59
C SER A 67 -3.50 -2.94 -1.25
N HIS A 68 -4.54 -3.34 -0.51
CA HIS A 68 -5.80 -2.57 -0.47
C HIS A 68 -5.58 -1.17 0.08
N HIS A 69 -4.83 -1.04 1.18
CA HIS A 69 -4.45 0.26 1.74
C HIS A 69 -3.74 1.16 0.73
N HIS A 70 -2.80 0.62 -0.06
CA HIS A 70 -2.13 1.37 -1.13
C HIS A 70 -3.09 1.77 -2.25
N THR A 71 -3.96 0.85 -2.66
CA THR A 71 -4.92 1.06 -3.74
C THR A 71 -5.95 2.14 -3.39
N ILE A 72 -6.49 2.08 -2.17
CA ILE A 72 -7.45 3.06 -1.64
C ILE A 72 -6.75 4.41 -1.44
N ALA A 73 -5.56 4.44 -0.83
CA ALA A 73 -4.79 5.68 -0.64
C ALA A 73 -4.38 6.34 -1.97
N LYS A 74 -4.21 5.55 -3.04
CA LYS A 74 -3.95 6.06 -4.40
C LYS A 74 -5.20 6.69 -5.05
N GLY A 75 -6.37 6.51 -4.45
CA GLY A 75 -7.63 7.13 -4.84
C GLY A 75 -8.63 6.21 -5.52
N MET A 76 -8.41 4.89 -5.52
CA MET A 76 -9.41 3.96 -6.06
C MET A 76 -10.65 3.93 -5.16
N PRO A 77 -11.87 4.12 -5.70
CA PRO A 77 -13.09 4.10 -4.91
C PRO A 77 -13.30 2.76 -4.20
N VAL A 78 -13.63 2.80 -2.91
CA VAL A 78 -13.78 1.60 -2.07
C VAL A 78 -14.87 0.64 -2.55
N ASN A 79 -15.91 1.13 -3.24
CA ASN A 79 -16.94 0.29 -3.85
C ASN A 79 -16.39 -0.56 -5.01
N ILE A 80 -15.47 0.01 -5.82
CA ILE A 80 -14.79 -0.72 -6.90
C ILE A 80 -13.80 -1.73 -6.31
N VAL A 81 -13.07 -1.36 -5.27
CA VAL A 81 -12.17 -2.30 -4.56
C VAL A 81 -12.98 -3.45 -3.94
N MET A 82 -14.08 -3.15 -3.24
CA MET A 82 -14.95 -4.17 -2.64
C MET A 82 -15.56 -5.10 -3.70
N ALA A 83 -16.01 -4.55 -4.82
CA ALA A 83 -16.52 -5.34 -5.95
C ALA A 83 -15.45 -6.30 -6.51
N GLU A 84 -14.20 -5.86 -6.62
CA GLU A 84 -13.09 -6.73 -7.04
C GLU A 84 -12.83 -7.86 -6.04
N LEU A 85 -12.82 -7.57 -4.73
CA LEU A 85 -12.70 -8.59 -3.68
C LEU A 85 -13.84 -9.61 -3.74
N PHE A 86 -15.06 -9.18 -4.10
CA PHE A 86 -16.23 -10.03 -4.28
C PHE A 86 -16.24 -10.74 -5.64
N THR A 87 -15.18 -10.61 -6.43
CA THR A 87 -15.03 -11.18 -7.78
C THR A 87 -16.14 -10.75 -8.74
N LYS A 88 -16.58 -9.50 -8.63
CA LYS A 88 -17.66 -8.93 -9.45
C LYS A 88 -17.13 -8.27 -10.71
N ALA A 89 -17.93 -8.27 -11.77
CA ALA A 89 -17.57 -7.67 -13.06
C ALA A 89 -17.30 -6.16 -12.99
N THR A 90 -17.81 -5.51 -11.95
CA THR A 90 -17.67 -4.06 -11.67
C THR A 90 -16.42 -3.72 -10.86
N GLY A 91 -15.58 -4.71 -10.51
CA GLY A 91 -14.28 -4.48 -9.89
C GLY A 91 -13.25 -3.90 -10.85
N CYS A 92 -12.15 -3.37 -10.32
CA CYS A 92 -11.10 -2.68 -11.11
C CYS A 92 -10.41 -3.57 -12.15
N SER A 93 -10.55 -4.89 -12.04
CA SER A 93 -9.99 -5.87 -12.99
C SER A 93 -11.07 -6.86 -13.47
N GLY A 94 -12.34 -6.45 -13.39
CA GLY A 94 -13.48 -7.26 -13.79
C GLY A 94 -13.68 -8.51 -12.93
N GLY A 95 -13.25 -8.46 -11.66
CA GLY A 95 -13.39 -9.58 -10.71
C GLY A 95 -12.34 -10.67 -10.87
N ARG A 96 -11.32 -10.47 -11.72
CA ARG A 96 -10.25 -11.45 -12.03
C ARG A 96 -9.04 -11.33 -11.11
N GLY A 97 -8.78 -10.14 -10.58
CA GLY A 97 -7.63 -9.85 -9.74
C GLY A 97 -7.84 -10.21 -8.26
N ALA A 98 -9.10 -10.24 -7.84
CA ALA A 98 -9.51 -10.54 -6.47
C ALA A 98 -8.73 -9.68 -5.44
N SER A 99 -8.50 -10.22 -4.25
CA SER A 99 -7.88 -9.48 -3.15
C SER A 99 -6.42 -9.05 -3.42
N MET A 100 -5.66 -9.76 -4.24
CA MET A 100 -4.20 -9.55 -4.33
C MET A 100 -3.75 -8.72 -5.54
N HIS A 101 -4.56 -8.65 -6.60
CA HIS A 101 -4.14 -8.10 -7.90
C HIS A 101 -4.94 -6.87 -8.33
N LEU A 102 -5.24 -5.98 -7.38
CA LEU A 102 -5.86 -4.68 -7.66
C LEU A 102 -4.91 -3.82 -8.50
N ALA A 103 -5.41 -3.21 -9.58
CA ALA A 103 -4.61 -2.38 -10.48
C ALA A 103 -5.43 -1.24 -11.10
N ASP A 104 -4.76 -0.15 -11.45
CA ASP A 104 -5.29 0.98 -12.22
C ASP A 104 -4.14 1.65 -12.98
N VAL A 105 -3.81 1.06 -14.14
CA VAL A 105 -2.65 1.46 -14.93
C VAL A 105 -2.77 2.89 -15.43
N GLU A 106 -3.98 3.36 -15.75
CA GLU A 106 -4.22 4.71 -16.26
C GLU A 106 -3.91 5.78 -15.20
N ASN A 107 -4.08 5.47 -13.92
CA ASN A 107 -3.74 6.32 -12.78
C ASN A 107 -2.40 5.94 -12.12
N GLY A 108 -1.56 5.19 -12.83
CA GLY A 108 -0.20 4.87 -12.38
C GLY A 108 -0.14 3.78 -11.31
N HIS A 109 -1.22 3.07 -11.01
CA HIS A 109 -1.17 1.91 -10.13
C HIS A 109 -0.93 0.64 -10.95
N PHE A 110 0.34 0.20 -11.01
CA PHE A 110 0.79 -0.95 -11.81
C PHE A 110 0.54 -2.30 -11.13
N GLY A 111 -0.46 -2.37 -10.25
CA GLY A 111 -0.92 -3.62 -9.65
C GLY A 111 -0.30 -3.99 -8.31
N GLY A 112 -1.11 -4.69 -7.51
CA GLY A 112 -0.66 -5.55 -6.41
C GLY A 112 -0.12 -6.88 -6.91
N ASN A 113 0.92 -7.39 -6.24
CA ASN A 113 1.68 -8.55 -6.72
C ASN A 113 1.83 -9.64 -5.65
N GLY A 114 1.37 -10.85 -6.00
CA GLY A 114 1.60 -12.08 -5.22
C GLY A 114 3.07 -12.51 -5.13
N ILE A 115 3.89 -12.06 -6.08
CA ILE A 115 5.30 -12.41 -6.15
C ILE A 115 6.10 -11.51 -5.19
N VAL A 116 6.60 -12.10 -4.10
CA VAL A 116 7.36 -11.42 -3.06
C VAL A 116 8.56 -10.66 -3.64
N GLY A 117 8.67 -9.36 -3.37
CA GLY A 117 9.74 -8.49 -3.88
C GLY A 117 9.54 -7.98 -5.32
N ALA A 118 8.49 -8.37 -6.03
CA ALA A 118 8.28 -7.95 -7.42
C ALA A 118 7.97 -6.46 -7.60
N GLY A 119 7.33 -5.81 -6.60
CA GLY A 119 6.94 -4.40 -6.68
C GLY A 119 8.11 -3.47 -6.99
N VAL A 120 9.28 -3.72 -6.39
CA VAL A 120 10.50 -2.92 -6.64
C VAL A 120 10.99 -3.05 -8.09
N GLY A 121 10.97 -4.26 -8.65
CA GLY A 121 11.37 -4.50 -10.04
C GLY A 121 10.44 -3.84 -11.05
N ILE A 122 9.12 -3.93 -10.82
CA ILE A 122 8.10 -3.29 -11.68
C ILE A 122 8.26 -1.76 -11.63
N ALA A 123 8.38 -1.19 -10.43
CA ALA A 123 8.60 0.25 -10.26
C ALA A 123 9.93 0.71 -10.86
N MET A 124 11.00 -0.09 -10.77
CA MET A 124 12.28 0.20 -11.40
C MET A 124 12.15 0.27 -12.93
N GLY A 125 11.44 -0.67 -13.55
CA GLY A 125 11.13 -0.63 -14.99
C GLY A 125 10.32 0.61 -15.39
N ALA A 126 9.31 0.96 -14.58
CA ALA A 126 8.54 2.20 -14.78
C ALA A 126 9.44 3.45 -14.66
N ALA A 127 10.32 3.51 -13.66
CA ALA A 127 11.26 4.61 -13.47
C ALA A 127 12.25 4.75 -14.64
N LEU A 128 12.71 3.63 -15.21
CA LEU A 128 13.52 3.62 -16.42
C LEU A 128 12.76 4.23 -17.62
N GLY A 129 11.50 3.81 -17.83
CA GLY A 129 10.64 4.36 -18.88
C GLY A 129 10.38 5.86 -18.68
N ILE A 130 10.03 6.28 -17.47
CA ILE A 130 9.85 7.69 -17.09
C ILE A 130 11.08 8.52 -17.46
N LYS A 131 12.28 8.03 -17.12
CA LYS A 131 13.54 8.70 -17.44
C LYS A 131 13.80 8.76 -18.94
N GLN A 132 13.65 7.65 -19.66
CA GLN A 132 13.89 7.59 -21.11
C GLN A 132 12.92 8.49 -21.91
N MET A 133 11.67 8.60 -21.47
CA MET A 133 10.66 9.46 -22.09
C MET A 133 10.73 10.93 -21.62
N GLY A 134 11.65 11.27 -20.71
CA GLY A 134 11.79 12.62 -20.18
C GLY A 134 10.60 13.12 -19.36
N HIS A 135 9.82 12.21 -18.76
CA HIS A 135 8.67 12.57 -17.93
C HIS A 135 9.10 13.11 -16.56
N LYS A 136 8.34 14.08 -16.05
CA LYS A 136 8.50 14.64 -14.70
C LYS A 136 7.60 13.90 -13.72
N LYS A 137 7.92 12.63 -13.50
CA LYS A 137 7.21 11.71 -12.61
C LYS A 137 8.22 10.89 -11.81
N VAL A 138 7.74 10.22 -10.77
CA VAL A 138 8.50 9.19 -10.05
C VAL A 138 7.77 7.85 -10.09
N ALA A 139 8.48 6.77 -9.79
CA ALA A 139 7.88 5.49 -9.50
C ALA A 139 8.19 5.08 -8.06
N VAL A 140 7.22 4.47 -7.38
CA VAL A 140 7.34 3.94 -6.03
C VAL A 140 7.15 2.43 -6.04
N GLY A 141 8.16 1.71 -5.56
CA GLY A 141 8.11 0.26 -5.39
C GLY A 141 7.94 -0.08 -3.92
N PHE A 142 6.81 -0.70 -3.56
CA PHE A 142 6.58 -1.21 -2.22
C PHE A 142 7.10 -2.64 -2.07
N VAL A 143 7.60 -2.95 -0.88
CA VAL A 143 8.08 -4.28 -0.51
C VAL A 143 7.90 -4.51 0.99
N GLY A 144 7.65 -5.73 1.44
CA GLY A 144 7.66 -6.05 2.88
C GLY A 144 9.08 -6.35 3.38
N ASP A 145 9.26 -6.45 4.70
CA ASP A 145 10.49 -6.90 5.34
C ASP A 145 10.95 -8.30 4.86
N GLY A 146 10.02 -9.22 4.59
CA GLY A 146 10.35 -10.48 3.93
C GLY A 146 10.84 -10.30 2.48
N GLY A 147 10.26 -9.33 1.76
CA GLY A 147 10.58 -9.09 0.36
C GLY A 147 11.96 -8.49 0.12
N VAL A 148 12.50 -7.74 1.09
CA VAL A 148 13.89 -7.27 1.03
C VAL A 148 14.91 -8.41 1.18
N ASN A 149 14.49 -9.62 1.52
CA ASN A 149 15.38 -10.80 1.53
C ASN A 149 15.44 -11.54 0.18
N THR A 150 14.72 -11.05 -0.84
CA THR A 150 14.78 -11.63 -2.19
C THR A 150 15.86 -10.98 -3.05
N GLY A 151 16.51 -11.77 -3.92
CA GLY A 151 17.55 -11.26 -4.84
C GLY A 151 17.04 -10.18 -5.79
N ARG A 152 15.83 -10.37 -6.33
CA ARG A 152 15.19 -9.42 -7.26
C ARG A 152 15.05 -7.99 -6.72
N THR A 153 14.83 -7.84 -5.41
CA THR A 153 14.75 -6.52 -4.77
C THR A 153 16.08 -5.79 -4.93
N TRP A 154 17.19 -6.47 -4.64
CA TRP A 154 18.52 -5.86 -4.68
C TRP A 154 19.08 -5.72 -6.09
N GLU A 155 18.74 -6.63 -7.01
CA GLU A 155 19.00 -6.45 -8.44
C GLU A 155 18.35 -5.16 -8.97
N ALA A 156 17.09 -4.92 -8.60
CA ALA A 156 16.37 -3.71 -8.98
C ALA A 156 16.96 -2.44 -8.33
N VAL A 157 17.32 -2.49 -7.04
CA VAL A 157 17.99 -1.38 -6.35
C VAL A 157 19.33 -1.05 -7.02
N ASN A 158 20.16 -2.06 -7.30
CA ASN A 158 21.44 -1.87 -7.99
C ASN A 158 21.25 -1.16 -9.34
N MET A 159 20.31 -1.65 -10.16
CA MET A 159 19.99 -1.07 -11.47
C MET A 159 19.50 0.37 -11.35
N ALA A 160 18.65 0.66 -10.36
CA ALA A 160 18.15 2.01 -10.13
C ALA A 160 19.25 3.00 -9.74
N VAL A 161 20.23 2.56 -8.96
CA VAL A 161 21.38 3.38 -8.56
C VAL A 161 22.28 3.70 -9.75
N ILE A 162 22.74 2.68 -10.50
CA ILE A 162 23.67 2.90 -11.63
C ILE A 162 23.08 3.82 -12.70
N TYR A 163 21.76 3.75 -12.89
CA TYR A 163 21.07 4.57 -13.87
C TYR A 163 20.49 5.85 -13.28
N LYS A 164 20.67 6.15 -11.99
CA LYS A 164 20.07 7.31 -11.31
C LYS A 164 18.60 7.48 -11.68
N LEU A 165 17.81 6.42 -11.45
CA LEU A 165 16.39 6.39 -11.80
C LEU A 165 15.54 7.19 -10.79
N PRO A 166 14.42 7.78 -11.23
CA PRO A 166 13.46 8.44 -10.34
C PRO A 166 12.60 7.41 -9.58
N LEU A 167 13.24 6.59 -8.75
CA LEU A 167 12.64 5.48 -8.01
C LEU A 167 12.67 5.76 -6.50
N ILE A 168 11.55 5.56 -5.82
CA ILE A 168 11.48 5.52 -4.36
C ILE A 168 11.16 4.07 -3.97
N ILE A 169 11.94 3.49 -3.07
CA ILE A 169 11.70 2.16 -2.52
C ILE A 169 11.13 2.36 -1.12
N ILE A 170 9.92 1.84 -0.88
CA ILE A 170 9.29 1.86 0.44
C ILE A 170 9.21 0.43 0.96
N VAL A 171 9.76 0.19 2.15
CA VAL A 171 9.59 -1.06 2.87
C VAL A 171 8.47 -0.90 3.89
N ASP A 172 7.36 -1.60 3.69
CA ASP A 172 6.31 -1.79 4.71
C ASP A 172 6.81 -2.82 5.72
N ASN A 173 7.68 -2.37 6.63
CA ASN A 173 8.32 -3.25 7.59
C ASN A 173 7.37 -3.48 8.78
N ASN A 174 6.46 -4.43 8.60
CA ASN A 174 5.50 -4.85 9.62
C ASN A 174 6.05 -5.93 10.57
N GLN A 175 7.38 -6.11 10.58
CA GLN A 175 8.16 -6.99 11.43
C GLN A 175 8.08 -8.50 11.13
N TYR A 176 7.13 -8.95 10.31
CA TYR A 176 6.88 -10.38 10.10
C TYR A 176 6.61 -10.78 8.65
N ALA A 177 7.50 -11.60 8.10
CA ALA A 177 7.30 -12.36 6.88
C ALA A 177 6.53 -13.67 7.18
N VAL A 178 5.21 -13.64 7.03
CA VAL A 178 4.29 -14.68 7.52
C VAL A 178 4.44 -14.84 9.03
N GLU A 179 5.26 -15.79 9.47
CA GLU A 179 5.59 -16.12 10.87
C GLU A 179 7.02 -15.76 11.27
N THR A 180 7.85 -15.39 10.29
CA THR A 180 9.28 -15.15 10.50
C THR A 180 9.51 -13.71 10.91
N PHE A 181 9.93 -13.50 12.16
CA PHE A 181 10.34 -12.19 12.65
C PHE A 181 11.58 -11.67 11.90
N VAL A 182 11.54 -10.40 11.50
CA VAL A 182 12.51 -9.76 10.60
C VAL A 182 13.97 -9.92 11.04
N GLU A 183 14.27 -9.78 12.33
CA GLU A 183 15.64 -9.89 12.86
C GLU A 183 16.22 -11.30 12.77
N ARG A 184 15.39 -12.33 12.65
CA ARG A 184 15.86 -13.72 12.54
C ARG A 184 16.46 -14.04 11.18
N VAL A 185 16.14 -13.24 10.16
CA VAL A 185 16.48 -13.53 8.76
C VAL A 185 17.10 -12.33 8.01
N THR A 186 17.19 -11.17 8.64
CA THR A 186 17.79 -9.98 8.04
C THR A 186 19.22 -9.82 8.52
N GLY A 187 20.19 -10.27 7.72
CA GLY A 187 21.60 -10.08 8.01
C GLY A 187 21.93 -8.61 8.32
N GLY A 188 22.58 -8.36 9.47
CA GLY A 188 22.94 -7.02 9.95
C GLY A 188 21.82 -6.29 10.71
N ASN A 189 20.61 -6.83 10.81
CA ASN A 189 19.46 -6.30 11.55
C ASN A 189 19.08 -4.84 11.24
N ASP A 190 19.51 -4.32 10.09
CA ASP A 190 19.29 -2.94 9.69
C ASP A 190 19.02 -2.89 8.18
N ILE A 191 17.73 -2.86 7.84
CA ILE A 191 17.27 -2.87 6.44
C ILE A 191 17.73 -1.61 5.72
N ALA A 192 17.71 -0.45 6.38
CA ALA A 192 18.17 0.81 5.79
C ALA A 192 19.67 0.78 5.47
N LYS A 193 20.52 0.21 6.33
CA LYS A 193 21.95 0.03 6.04
C LYS A 193 22.21 -0.90 4.86
N ARG A 194 21.38 -1.93 4.65
CA ARG A 194 21.47 -2.77 3.44
C ARG A 194 21.20 -1.95 2.19
N GLY A 195 20.20 -1.06 2.24
CA GLY A 195 19.99 -0.01 1.24
C GLY A 195 21.26 0.81 1.02
N ALA A 196 21.77 1.44 2.08
CA ALA A 196 22.92 2.33 2.03
C ALA A 196 24.19 1.66 1.48
N GLY A 197 24.32 0.34 1.59
CA GLY A 197 25.40 -0.45 0.97
C GLY A 197 25.50 -0.30 -0.55
N PHE A 198 24.43 0.09 -1.23
CA PHE A 198 24.44 0.41 -2.67
C PHE A 198 24.76 1.88 -2.97
N GLY A 199 24.99 2.72 -1.95
CA GLY A 199 25.36 4.13 -2.13
C GLY A 199 24.21 5.10 -2.37
N LEU A 200 22.96 4.70 -2.11
CA LEU A 200 21.78 5.58 -2.13
C LEU A 200 21.35 6.02 -0.72
N PRO A 201 20.74 7.22 -0.56
CA PRO A 201 20.14 7.63 0.70
C PRO A 201 19.14 6.60 1.20
N SER A 202 19.30 6.19 2.45
CA SER A 202 18.50 5.12 3.06
C SER A 202 18.13 5.50 4.49
N PHE A 203 16.85 5.41 4.82
CA PHE A 203 16.30 5.86 6.10
C PHE A 203 15.47 4.77 6.76
N THR A 204 15.51 4.68 8.09
CA THR A 204 14.46 4.02 8.87
C THR A 204 13.62 5.12 9.52
N ILE A 205 12.31 5.04 9.38
CA ILE A 205 11.35 6.05 9.87
C ILE A 205 10.26 5.38 10.71
N ASP A 206 9.57 6.15 11.57
CA ASP A 206 8.34 5.67 12.22
C ASP A 206 7.21 5.57 11.17
N GLY A 207 6.88 4.35 10.77
CA GLY A 207 5.80 4.08 9.82
C GLY A 207 4.40 4.29 10.40
N GLN A 208 4.28 4.50 11.73
CA GLN A 208 3.02 4.88 12.37
C GLN A 208 2.83 6.41 12.44
N ASP A 209 3.84 7.20 12.05
CA ASP A 209 3.76 8.66 11.97
C ASP A 209 3.55 9.09 10.51
N VAL A 210 2.30 9.39 10.17
CA VAL A 210 1.92 9.76 8.80
C VAL A 210 2.61 11.02 8.28
N GLU A 211 2.98 11.95 9.18
CA GLU A 211 3.70 13.17 8.81
C GLU A 211 5.18 12.86 8.54
N GLU A 212 5.79 11.98 9.33
CA GLU A 212 7.16 11.52 9.08
C GLU A 212 7.27 10.77 7.74
N VAL A 213 6.30 9.89 7.45
CA VAL A 213 6.21 9.20 6.17
C VAL A 213 6.02 10.19 5.02
N HIS A 214 5.09 11.14 5.15
CA HIS A 214 4.85 12.17 4.13
C HIS A 214 6.10 12.99 3.85
N LYS A 215 6.79 13.45 4.91
CA LYS A 215 7.99 14.26 4.80
C LYS A 215 9.09 13.52 4.05
N HIS A 216 9.47 12.32 4.50
CA HIS A 216 10.57 11.58 3.87
C HIS A 216 10.24 11.15 2.44
N THR A 217 8.97 10.83 2.15
CA THR A 217 8.53 10.55 0.78
C THR A 217 8.62 11.79 -0.10
N SER A 218 8.20 12.96 0.40
CA SER A 218 8.29 14.23 -0.31
C SER A 218 9.73 14.61 -0.64
N GLU A 219 10.64 14.45 0.32
CA GLU A 219 12.08 14.67 0.12
C GLU A 219 12.66 13.70 -0.91
N ALA A 220 12.31 12.41 -0.81
CA ALA A 220 12.71 11.37 -1.77
C ALA A 220 12.20 11.67 -3.18
N ARG A 221 10.95 12.13 -3.30
CA ARG A 221 10.34 12.53 -4.57
C ARG A 221 11.05 13.72 -5.20
N ASN A 222 11.30 14.77 -4.43
CA ASN A 222 12.02 15.95 -4.92
C ASN A 222 13.43 15.59 -5.42
N ARG A 223 14.14 14.74 -4.67
CA ARG A 223 15.44 14.20 -5.07
C ARG A 223 15.38 13.42 -6.39
N ALA A 224 14.41 12.53 -6.52
CA ALA A 224 14.20 11.73 -7.73
C ALA A 224 13.90 12.62 -8.96
N LEU A 225 13.04 13.63 -8.80
CA LEU A 225 12.71 14.60 -9.86
C LEU A 225 13.88 15.50 -10.25
N ALA A 226 14.79 15.79 -9.31
CA ALA A 226 16.04 16.50 -9.56
C ALA A 226 17.10 15.63 -10.29
N GLY A 227 16.83 14.33 -10.51
CA GLY A 227 17.75 13.43 -11.20
C GLY A 227 18.90 12.93 -10.31
N GLU A 228 18.77 13.05 -8.99
CA GLU A 228 19.80 12.68 -8.03
C GLU A 228 19.75 11.18 -7.65
N GLY A 229 18.89 10.42 -8.32
CA GLY A 229 18.77 8.97 -8.20
C GLY A 229 17.75 8.52 -7.16
N PRO A 230 17.75 7.21 -6.84
CA PRO A 230 16.74 6.61 -5.99
C PRO A 230 16.95 6.90 -4.50
N THR A 231 15.88 6.66 -3.72
CA THR A 231 15.89 6.71 -2.25
C THR A 231 15.26 5.45 -1.69
N PHE A 232 15.80 4.93 -0.59
CA PHE A 232 15.29 3.76 0.11
C PHE A 232 14.73 4.16 1.49
N ILE A 233 13.50 3.77 1.81
CA ILE A 233 12.84 4.12 3.07
C ILE A 233 12.31 2.83 3.70
N ASN A 234 12.83 2.50 4.88
CA ASN A 234 12.32 1.45 5.74
C ASN A 234 11.29 2.06 6.71
N ALA A 235 10.00 1.95 6.39
CA ALA A 235 8.93 2.44 7.24
C ALA A 235 8.57 1.36 8.27
N LEU A 236 8.96 1.58 9.53
CA LEU A 236 8.70 0.65 10.62
C LEU A 236 7.25 0.76 11.07
N THR A 237 6.46 -0.26 10.76
CA THR A 237 5.02 -0.31 11.05
C THR A 237 4.67 -1.68 11.64
N TYR A 238 3.39 -2.03 11.76
CA TYR A 238 2.99 -3.28 12.36
C TYR A 238 1.68 -3.85 11.79
N ARG A 239 1.65 -5.17 11.60
CA ARG A 239 0.47 -5.88 11.10
C ARG A 239 -0.39 -6.35 12.27
N TYR A 240 -1.57 -5.79 12.44
CA TYR A 240 -2.43 -6.08 13.58
C TYR A 240 -3.06 -7.47 13.59
N TYR A 241 -3.28 -8.06 12.42
CA TYR A 241 -3.91 -9.37 12.26
C TYR A 241 -2.89 -10.44 11.83
N GLY A 242 -3.36 -11.67 11.59
CA GLY A 242 -2.58 -12.75 10.97
C GLY A 242 -1.99 -12.35 9.62
N HIS A 243 -1.14 -13.19 9.01
CA HIS A 243 -0.60 -12.88 7.68
C HIS A 243 -1.73 -12.77 6.65
N ASN A 244 -2.67 -13.70 6.70
CA ASN A 244 -3.94 -13.66 5.99
C ASN A 244 -5.12 -13.82 6.97
N VAL A 245 -6.33 -13.53 6.47
CA VAL A 245 -7.56 -13.66 7.26
C VAL A 245 -7.77 -15.12 7.69
N GLY A 246 -8.06 -15.32 8.98
CA GLY A 246 -8.29 -16.65 9.58
C GLY A 246 -7.07 -17.28 10.23
N GLU A 247 -5.86 -16.75 10.00
CA GLU A 247 -4.66 -17.22 10.67
C GLU A 247 -4.58 -16.72 12.12
N LYS A 248 -4.26 -17.62 13.05
CA LYS A 248 -4.21 -17.33 14.50
C LYS A 248 -2.98 -16.55 14.96
N GLY A 249 -1.90 -16.50 14.17
CA GLY A 249 -0.71 -15.70 14.48
C GLY A 249 0.07 -16.11 15.73
N GLN A 250 0.22 -17.41 16.01
CA GLN A 250 0.77 -17.96 17.27
C GLN A 250 2.28 -17.69 17.52
N TYR A 251 2.96 -17.03 16.58
CA TYR A 251 4.38 -16.66 16.66
C TYR A 251 4.62 -15.25 17.24
N ARG A 252 3.55 -14.53 17.61
CA ARG A 252 3.58 -13.21 18.26
C ARG A 252 2.92 -13.28 19.62
N THR A 253 3.41 -12.50 20.57
CA THR A 253 2.76 -12.39 21.87
C THR A 253 1.54 -11.48 21.78
N GLN A 254 0.54 -11.70 22.64
CA GLN A 254 -0.63 -10.82 22.68
C GLN A 254 -0.26 -9.44 23.23
N GLU A 255 0.72 -9.39 24.11
CA GLU A 255 1.28 -8.17 24.68
C GLU A 255 1.95 -7.30 23.61
N GLU A 256 2.72 -7.89 22.69
CA GLU A 256 3.33 -7.17 21.57
C GLU A 256 2.24 -6.56 20.67
N ILE A 257 1.24 -7.34 20.27
CA ILE A 257 0.14 -6.86 19.43
C ILE A 257 -0.65 -5.75 20.14
N ALA A 258 -0.92 -5.91 21.44
CA ALA A 258 -1.63 -4.92 22.23
C ALA A 258 -0.83 -3.61 22.37
N ASP A 259 0.48 -3.66 22.57
CA ASP A 259 1.31 -2.45 22.62
C ASP A 259 1.20 -1.64 21.33
N TRP A 260 1.35 -2.31 20.18
CA TRP A 260 1.22 -1.64 18.87
C TRP A 260 -0.15 -1.03 18.66
N ARG A 261 -1.22 -1.75 19.01
CA ARG A 261 -2.61 -1.26 18.85
C ARG A 261 -2.98 -0.14 19.82
N SER A 262 -2.50 -0.17 21.05
CA SER A 262 -2.95 0.75 22.10
C SER A 262 -2.05 1.98 22.26
N HIS A 263 -0.77 1.89 21.93
CA HIS A 263 0.18 2.98 22.14
C HIS A 263 0.78 3.52 20.84
N ARG A 264 0.63 2.80 19.72
CA ARG A 264 1.29 3.15 18.45
C ARG A 264 0.34 3.21 17.27
N ASP A 265 -0.97 3.20 17.48
CA ASP A 265 -1.91 3.24 16.37
C ASP A 265 -1.84 4.60 15.62
N PRO A 266 -1.66 4.59 14.29
CA PRO A 266 -1.48 5.81 13.52
C PRO A 266 -2.73 6.71 13.54
N ILE A 267 -3.93 6.13 13.58
CA ILE A 267 -5.19 6.86 13.59
C ILE A 267 -5.38 7.51 14.96
N ASP A 268 -5.18 6.76 16.05
CA ASP A 268 -5.35 7.28 17.40
C ASP A 268 -4.33 8.38 17.70
N ARG A 269 -3.06 8.16 17.36
CA ARG A 269 -2.00 9.17 17.52
C ARG A 269 -2.30 10.45 16.75
N PHE A 270 -2.66 10.32 15.47
CA PHE A 270 -2.85 11.47 14.60
C PHE A 270 -4.14 12.24 14.90
N SER A 271 -5.24 11.54 15.19
CA SER A 271 -6.51 12.18 15.61
C SER A 271 -6.35 12.94 16.92
N ALA A 272 -5.71 12.35 17.94
CA ALA A 272 -5.42 13.01 19.20
C ALA A 272 -4.56 14.26 19.00
N LYS A 273 -3.53 14.18 18.15
CA LYS A 273 -2.72 15.34 17.77
C LYS A 273 -3.59 16.45 17.15
N LEU A 274 -4.34 16.16 16.09
CA LEU A 274 -5.18 17.15 15.40
C LEU A 274 -6.22 17.80 16.33
N ILE A 275 -6.76 17.05 17.28
CA ILE A 275 -7.69 17.58 18.30
C ILE A 275 -6.96 18.51 19.27
N SER A 276 -5.82 18.08 19.80
CA SER A 276 -5.04 18.89 20.73
C SER A 276 -4.53 20.21 20.13
N GLU A 277 -4.26 20.22 18.82
CA GLU A 277 -3.84 21.40 18.06
C GLU A 277 -5.02 22.28 17.61
N GLY A 278 -6.26 21.87 17.88
CA GLY A 278 -7.48 22.57 17.47
C GLY A 278 -7.77 22.52 15.97
N ALA A 279 -7.06 21.67 15.22
CA ALA A 279 -7.29 21.45 13.79
C ALA A 279 -8.54 20.60 13.52
N LEU A 280 -8.95 19.78 14.49
CA LEU A 280 -10.14 18.91 14.43
C LEU A 280 -10.92 19.01 15.75
N THR A 281 -12.25 19.11 15.68
CA THR A 281 -13.08 19.01 16.89
C THR A 281 -13.47 17.55 17.15
N GLN A 282 -13.78 17.21 18.40
CA GLN A 282 -14.27 15.87 18.74
C GLN A 282 -15.55 15.51 17.94
N ALA A 283 -16.46 16.48 17.77
CA ALA A 283 -17.69 16.29 16.99
C ALA A 283 -17.41 16.05 15.50
N ASP A 284 -16.47 16.78 14.90
CA ASP A 284 -16.06 16.56 13.50
C ASP A 284 -15.40 15.19 13.31
N TYR A 285 -14.61 14.74 14.29
CA TYR A 285 -13.98 13.42 14.26
C TYR A 285 -15.03 12.30 14.29
N GLU A 286 -16.02 12.39 15.18
CA GLU A 286 -17.13 11.44 15.26
C GLU A 286 -17.98 11.44 13.97
N ALA A 287 -18.25 12.62 13.41
CA ALA A 287 -18.93 12.74 12.12
C ALA A 287 -18.12 12.07 10.99
N MET A 288 -16.80 12.24 10.98
CA MET A 288 -15.90 11.61 10.02
C MET A 288 -15.98 10.08 10.10
N ILE A 289 -15.88 9.49 11.30
CA ILE A 289 -16.02 8.04 11.52
C ILE A 289 -17.36 7.53 10.98
N ASN A 290 -18.46 8.21 11.32
CA ASN A 290 -19.80 7.81 10.88
C ASN A 290 -19.94 7.88 9.35
N SER A 291 -19.39 8.92 8.72
CA SER A 291 -19.42 9.06 7.25
C SER A 291 -18.63 7.96 6.55
N VAL A 292 -17.45 7.60 7.09
CA VAL A 292 -16.63 6.49 6.57
C VAL A 292 -17.37 5.17 6.71
N ALA A 293 -17.98 4.90 7.87
CA ALA A 293 -18.73 3.68 8.08
C ALA A 293 -19.88 3.54 7.06
N LYS A 294 -20.63 4.62 6.82
CA LYS A 294 -21.68 4.65 5.81
C LYS A 294 -21.15 4.39 4.40
N GLU A 295 -20.03 5.00 4.03
CA GLU A 295 -19.40 4.78 2.71
C GLU A 295 -18.99 3.31 2.52
N ILE A 296 -18.49 2.65 3.56
CA ILE A 296 -18.14 1.22 3.51
C ILE A 296 -19.40 0.33 3.43
N GLU A 297 -20.47 0.67 4.15
CA GLU A 297 -21.76 -0.02 4.01
C GLU A 297 -22.30 0.06 2.57
N GLU A 298 -22.26 1.26 1.97
CA GLU A 298 -22.66 1.49 0.58
C GLU A 298 -21.76 0.73 -0.41
N ALA A 299 -20.45 0.64 -0.14
CA ALA A 299 -19.50 -0.15 -0.94
C ALA A 299 -19.80 -1.66 -0.90
N VAL A 300 -20.17 -2.20 0.27
CA VAL A 300 -20.57 -3.60 0.42
C VAL A 300 -21.88 -3.86 -0.31
N ASP A 301 -22.90 -3.00 -0.14
CA ASP A 301 -24.18 -3.12 -0.84
C ASP A 301 -24.01 -3.08 -2.37
N PHE A 302 -23.16 -2.18 -2.87
CA PHE A 302 -22.79 -2.12 -4.28
C PHE A 302 -22.16 -3.42 -4.77
N ALA A 303 -21.20 -3.98 -4.03
CA ALA A 303 -20.53 -5.23 -4.39
C ALA A 303 -21.50 -6.41 -4.37
N GLU A 304 -22.39 -6.51 -3.38
CA GLU A 304 -23.39 -7.59 -3.30
C GLU A 304 -24.36 -7.57 -4.48
N LYS A 305 -24.83 -6.38 -4.87
CA LYS A 305 -25.77 -6.17 -5.99
C LYS A 305 -25.10 -6.24 -7.36
N SER A 306 -23.79 -6.11 -7.44
CA SER A 306 -23.05 -6.15 -8.70
C SER A 306 -23.10 -7.53 -9.36
N PRO A 307 -23.14 -7.61 -10.71
CA PRO A 307 -23.18 -8.88 -11.43
C PRO A 307 -21.84 -9.63 -11.30
N LEU A 308 -21.92 -10.95 -11.37
CA LEU A 308 -20.72 -11.78 -11.60
C LEU A 308 -20.19 -11.53 -13.03
N PRO A 309 -18.89 -11.72 -13.28
CA PRO A 309 -18.31 -11.70 -14.62
C PRO A 309 -18.98 -12.73 -15.52
N ASP A 310 -19.21 -12.38 -16.80
CA ASP A 310 -19.66 -13.35 -17.79
C ASP A 310 -18.52 -14.32 -18.12
N VAL A 311 -18.80 -15.63 -18.03
CA VAL A 311 -17.85 -16.70 -18.35
C VAL A 311 -17.30 -16.58 -19.77
N SER A 312 -18.05 -16.00 -20.71
CA SER A 312 -17.59 -15.77 -22.08
C SER A 312 -16.33 -14.88 -22.15
N THR A 313 -16.10 -14.05 -21.13
CA THR A 313 -14.98 -13.10 -21.04
C THR A 313 -13.70 -13.72 -20.44
N ILE A 314 -13.67 -15.04 -20.18
CA ILE A 314 -12.54 -15.68 -19.47
C ILE A 314 -11.20 -15.57 -20.22
N LEU A 315 -11.23 -15.42 -21.55
CA LEU A 315 -10.05 -15.27 -22.39
C LEU A 315 -9.64 -13.81 -22.62
N ASP A 316 -10.45 -12.84 -22.17
CA ASP A 316 -10.14 -11.43 -22.37
C ASP A 316 -8.89 -11.04 -21.56
N GLY A 317 -7.95 -10.35 -22.21
CA GLY A 317 -6.72 -9.88 -21.58
C GLY A 317 -5.63 -10.95 -21.39
N VAL A 318 -5.85 -12.20 -21.86
CA VAL A 318 -4.80 -13.23 -21.91
C VAL A 318 -3.73 -12.89 -22.95
N ASP A 319 -4.16 -12.31 -24.07
CA ASP A 319 -3.30 -11.70 -25.09
C ASP A 319 -3.90 -10.36 -25.54
N SER A 320 -3.20 -9.63 -26.42
CA SER A 320 -3.69 -8.37 -26.99
C SER A 320 -4.84 -8.53 -27.99
N GLY A 321 -5.36 -9.74 -28.18
CA GLY A 321 -6.13 -10.18 -29.33
C GLY A 321 -5.22 -10.56 -30.52
N LEU A 322 -5.50 -11.70 -31.15
CA LEU A 322 -4.94 -12.21 -32.41
C LEU A 322 -3.42 -12.01 -32.60
N LEU A 323 -2.62 -12.82 -31.90
CA LEU A 323 -1.30 -13.22 -32.41
C LEU A 323 -1.49 -14.08 -33.68
N GLY A 324 -1.71 -13.42 -34.83
CA GLY A 324 -1.42 -14.02 -36.13
C GLY A 324 -2.51 -14.80 -36.87
N ALA A 325 -3.80 -14.63 -36.62
CA ALA A 325 -4.84 -15.17 -37.52
C ALA A 325 -5.67 -14.04 -38.16
N ARG A 326 -5.45 -13.82 -39.47
CA ARG A 326 -6.45 -13.18 -40.33
C ARG A 326 -7.50 -14.23 -40.71
N LYS A 327 -8.77 -13.83 -40.56
CA LYS A 327 -10.02 -14.40 -41.09
C LYS A 327 -10.38 -15.83 -40.67
#